data_AF-A0A166YKD7-F1
#
_entry.id   AF-A0A166YKD7-F1
#
_cell.length_a   1.000
_cell.length_b   1.000
_cell.length_c   1.000
_cell.angle_alpha   90.00
_cell.angle_beta   90.00
_cell.angle_gamma   90.00
#
_symmetry.space_group_name_H-M   'P 1'
#
loop_
_entity.id
_entity.type
_entity.pdbx_description
1 polymer ?
#
loop_
_entity_poly.entity_id
_entity_poly.type
_entity_poly.pdbx_seq_one_letter_code
_entity_poly.pdbx_strand_id
1 'polypeptide(L)'
;MVKVALYYTPGCHLCEEALSLALCCVRESDILHQDILESEALVEKFQTSIPVLKSITTGKLLYWPFTQQQIQELVQEDGFNKNS
;
A
#
# COMPACT_ATOMS: atom_id res chain seq x y z
N MET A 1 7.43 -7.29 11.11
CA MET A 1 6.71 -6.06 11.49
C MET A 1 6.08 -5.53 10.22
N VAL A 2 4.85 -5.02 10.29
CA VAL A 2 4.15 -4.46 9.13
C VAL A 2 5.00 -3.35 8.51
N LYS A 3 5.15 -3.37 7.19
CA LYS A 3 5.90 -2.37 6.42
C LYS A 3 4.99 -1.43 5.63
N VAL A 4 3.85 -1.94 5.14
CA VAL A 4 2.89 -1.16 4.35
C VAL A 4 1.46 -1.42 4.78
N ALA A 5 0.60 -0.41 4.64
CA ALA A 5 -0.84 -0.60 4.68
C ALA A 5 -1.42 -0.54 3.26
N LEU A 6 -2.32 -1.47 2.93
CA LEU A 6 -3.11 -1.47 1.71
C LEU A 6 -4.54 -1.03 2.04
N TYR A 7 -4.91 0.16 1.57
CA TYR A 7 -6.29 0.65 1.61
C TYR A 7 -7.06 0.06 0.44
N TYR A 8 -8.12 -0.68 0.74
CA TYR A 8 -8.91 -1.43 -0.23
C TYR A 8 -10.37 -1.53 0.21
N THR A 9 -11.20 -2.18 -0.59
CA THR A 9 -12.50 -2.68 -0.16
C THR A 9 -12.80 -4.01 -0.88
N PRO A 10 -13.50 -4.98 -0.25
CA PRO A 10 -13.85 -6.25 -0.88
C PRO A 10 -14.63 -6.08 -2.20
N GLY A 11 -14.42 -7.00 -3.14
CA GLY A 11 -15.11 -6.98 -4.43
C GLY A 11 -14.51 -6.02 -5.47
N CYS A 12 -13.36 -5.42 -5.18
CA CYS A 12 -12.64 -4.57 -6.13
C CYS A 12 -11.53 -5.36 -6.85
N HIS A 13 -11.71 -5.63 -8.15
CA HIS A 13 -10.71 -6.34 -8.97
C HIS A 13 -9.34 -5.65 -8.99
N LEU A 14 -9.30 -4.32 -9.01
CA LEU A 14 -8.05 -3.56 -8.97
C LEU A 14 -7.27 -3.81 -7.67
N CYS A 15 -7.98 -4.02 -6.56
CA CYS A 15 -7.34 -4.31 -5.27
C CYS A 15 -6.67 -5.68 -5.26
N GLU A 16 -7.24 -6.67 -5.96
CA GLU A 16 -6.63 -7.99 -6.14
C GLU A 16 -5.31 -7.90 -6.93
N GLU A 17 -5.30 -7.11 -8.02
CA GLU A 17 -4.10 -6.85 -8.82
C GLU A 17 -3.01 -6.13 -8.02
N ALA A 18 -3.39 -5.07 -7.29
CA ALA A 18 -2.50 -4.32 -6.42
C ALA A 18 -1.89 -5.18 -5.31
N LEU A 19 -2.70 -6.04 -4.68
CA LEU A 19 -2.24 -6.97 -3.65
C LEU A 19 -1.25 -7.98 -4.24
N SER A 20 -1.59 -8.60 -5.37
CA SER A 20 -0.70 -9.54 -6.06
C SER A 20 0.66 -8.90 -6.38
N LEU A 21 0.65 -7.65 -6.87
CA LEU A 21 1.88 -6.91 -7.14
C LEU A 21 2.67 -6.57 -5.86
N ALA A 22 1.99 -6.23 -4.76
CA ALA A 22 2.62 -5.97 -3.47
C ALA A 22 3.27 -7.24 -2.88
N LEU A 23 2.62 -8.40 -3.03
CA LEU A 23 3.13 -9.69 -2.57
C LEU A 23 4.41 -10.13 -3.31
N CYS A 24 4.68 -9.60 -4.51
CA CYS A 24 5.96 -9.78 -5.20
C CYS A 24 7.13 -9.00 -4.56
N CYS A 25 6.85 -8.05 -3.67
CA CYS A 25 7.85 -7.18 -3.04
C CYS A 25 8.00 -7.41 -1.54
N VAL A 26 6.90 -7.77 -0.86
CA VAL A 26 6.86 -8.00 0.58
C VAL A 26 6.03 -9.24 0.90
N ARG A 27 6.23 -9.80 2.08
CA ARG A 27 5.39 -10.91 2.57
C ARG A 27 4.02 -10.38 2.95
N GLU A 28 2.99 -11.21 2.83
CA GLU A 28 1.63 -10.88 3.27
C GLU A 28 1.60 -10.42 4.73
N SER A 29 2.38 -11.06 5.62
CA SER A 29 2.51 -10.67 7.03
C SER A 29 3.08 -9.27 7.27
N ASP A 30 3.70 -8.67 6.25
CA ASP A 30 4.24 -7.32 6.28
C ASP A 30 3.26 -6.29 5.68
N ILE A 31 2.07 -6.72 5.24
CA ILE A 31 0.99 -5.89 4.73
C ILE A 31 -0.14 -5.80 5.76
N LEU A 32 -0.55 -4.58 6.10
CA LEU A 32 -1.76 -4.32 6.87
C LEU A 32 -2.91 -4.01 5.90
N HIS A 33 -3.92 -4.86 5.89
CA HIS A 33 -5.13 -4.65 5.11
C HIS A 33 -6.06 -3.70 5.86
N GLN A 34 -6.43 -2.59 5.24
CA GLN A 34 -7.38 -1.63 5.80
C GLN A 34 -8.56 -1.46 4.85
N ASP A 35 -9.73 -1.94 5.25
CA ASP A 35 -10.95 -1.68 4.49
C ASP A 35 -11.38 -0.22 4.71
N ILE A 36 -11.51 0.53 3.63
CA ILE A 36 -11.91 1.93 3.70
C ILE A 36 -13.34 2.08 4.23
N LEU A 37 -14.20 1.08 4.07
CA LEU A 37 -15.59 1.11 4.54
C LEU A 37 -15.72 1.07 6.06
N GLU A 38 -14.64 0.74 6.79
CA GLU A 38 -14.63 0.76 8.25
C GLU A 38 -14.57 2.17 8.84
N SER A 39 -14.30 3.20 8.03
CA SER A 39 -14.18 4.59 8.49
C SER A 39 -14.62 5.59 7.43
N GLU A 40 -15.60 6.43 7.77
CA GLU A 40 -16.07 7.50 6.88
C GLU A 40 -14.92 8.39 6.38
N ALA A 41 -13.95 8.70 7.24
CA ALA A 41 -12.79 9.49 6.87
C ALA A 41 -11.88 8.80 5.82
N LEU A 42 -11.81 7.46 5.82
CA LEU A 42 -11.09 6.70 4.80
C LEU A 42 -11.89 6.65 3.49
N VAL A 43 -13.22 6.48 3.57
CA VAL A 43 -14.10 6.56 2.40
C VAL A 43 -13.97 7.93 1.73
N GLU A 44 -14.15 9.02 2.46
CA GLU A 44 -14.05 10.38 1.93
C GLU A 44 -12.71 10.63 1.22
N LYS A 45 -11.63 10.07 1.78
CA LYS A 45 -10.28 10.25 1.26
C LYS A 45 -9.92 9.35 0.09
N PHE A 46 -10.34 8.09 0.08
CA PHE A 46 -9.80 7.07 -0.82
C PHE A 46 -10.84 6.37 -1.71
N GLN A 47 -12.14 6.63 -1.55
CA GLN A 47 -13.21 5.95 -2.33
C GLN A 47 -12.99 5.95 -3.86
N THR A 48 -12.36 7.00 -4.42
CA THR A 48 -12.09 7.11 -5.87
C THR A 48 -10.66 6.75 -6.26
N SER A 49 -9.82 6.38 -5.29
CA SER A 49 -8.38 6.20 -5.49
C SER A 49 -7.86 4.84 -4.99
N ILE A 50 -8.69 4.02 -4.34
CA ILE A 50 -8.32 2.64 -4.02
C ILE A 50 -8.04 1.84 -5.30
N PRO A 51 -7.04 0.94 -5.28
CA PRO A 51 -6.17 0.60 -4.15
C PRO A 51 -5.05 1.63 -3.89
N VAL A 52 -4.72 1.84 -2.61
CA VAL A 52 -3.62 2.74 -2.18
C VAL A 52 -2.70 2.02 -1.21
N LEU A 53 -1.39 2.05 -1.47
CA LEU A 53 -0.36 1.59 -0.53
C LEU A 53 0.18 2.75 0.29
N LYS A 54 0.43 2.53 1.58
CA LYS A 54 1.04 3.50 2.49
C LYS A 54 2.25 2.89 3.18
N SER A 55 3.39 3.56 3.14
CA SER A 55 4.53 3.17 3.98
C SER A 55 4.19 3.40 5.46
N ILE A 56 4.39 2.39 6.30
CA ILE A 56 4.23 2.54 7.76
C ILE A 56 5.31 3.46 8.33
N THR A 57 6.51 3.43 7.75
CA THR A 57 7.65 4.19 8.27
C THR A 57 7.68 5.63 7.80
N THR A 58 7.45 5.89 6.51
CA THR A 58 7.51 7.26 5.97
C THR A 58 6.15 7.93 5.83
N GLY A 59 5.06 7.18 5.91
CA GLY A 59 3.71 7.69 5.66
C GLY A 59 3.41 8.02 4.19
N LYS A 60 4.38 7.81 3.28
CA LYS A 60 4.25 8.03 1.84
C LYS A 60 3.13 7.17 1.27
N LEU A 61 2.36 7.74 0.35
CA LEU A 61 1.23 7.07 -0.32
C LEU A 61 1.59 6.78 -1.79
N LEU A 62 1.27 5.58 -2.25
CA LEU A 62 1.26 5.19 -3.65
C LEU A 62 -0.16 4.89 -4.07
N TYR A 63 -0.67 5.70 -4.99
CA TYR A 63 -1.99 5.52 -5.60
C TYR A 63 -1.88 4.64 -6.83
N TRP A 64 -2.87 3.78 -7.04
CA TRP A 64 -2.95 3.00 -8.26
C TRP A 64 -3.10 3.89 -9.50
N PRO A 65 -2.48 3.55 -10.65
CA PRO A 65 -1.58 2.41 -10.87
C PRO A 65 -0.14 2.67 -10.40
N PHE A 66 0.47 1.66 -9.78
CA PHE A 66 1.88 1.68 -9.38
C PHE A 66 2.63 0.46 -9.91
N THR A 67 3.95 0.54 -9.95
CA THR A 67 4.83 -0.53 -10.45
C THR A 67 5.53 -1.25 -9.30
N GLN A 68 6.03 -2.46 -9.56
CA GLN A 68 6.82 -3.23 -8.59
C GLN A 68 7.98 -2.41 -8.01
N GLN A 69 8.68 -1.64 -8.86
CA GLN A 69 9.79 -0.77 -8.43
C GLN A 69 9.34 0.31 -7.45
N GLN A 70 8.20 0.95 -7.67
CA GLN A 70 7.67 1.95 -6.75
C GLN A 70 7.35 1.33 -5.38
N ILE A 71 6.80 0.11 -5.35
CA ILE A 71 6.55 -0.61 -4.10
C ILE A 71 7.87 -0.93 -3.39
N GLN A 72 8.88 -1.39 -4.14
CA GLN A 72 10.20 -1.67 -3.59
C GLN A 72 10.83 -0.43 -2.96
N GLU A 73 10.72 0.74 -3.60
CA GLU A 73 11.17 2.00 -3.02
C GLU A 73 10.38 2.37 -1.77
N LEU A 74 9.05 2.20 -1.80
CA LEU A 74 8.17 2.48 -0.67
C LEU A 74 8.55 1.69 0.58
N VAL A 75 9.01 0.44 0.42
CA VAL A 75 9.38 -0.46 1.54
C VAL A 75 10.87 -0.44 1.89
N GLN A 76 11.72 0.14 1.05
CA GLN A 76 13.16 0.29 1.30
C GLN A 76 13.49 1.56 2.09
N GLU A 77 12.62 2.58 2.08
CA GLU A 77 12.78 3.78 2.92
C GLU A 77 12.70 3.47 4.44
N ASP A 78 12.39 2.22 4.82
CA ASP A 78 12.55 1.67 6.17
C ASP A 78 14.02 1.54 6.63
N GLY A 79 15.00 1.66 5.72
CA GLY A 79 16.41 1.58 6.09
C GLY A 79 17.38 1.61 4.93
N PHE A 80 17.59 2.76 4.29
CA PHE A 80 18.87 3.03 3.64
C PHE A 80 19.22 4.52 3.58
N ASN A 81 20.12 4.89 4.47
CA ASN A 81 21.06 5.98 4.37
C ASN A 81 21.71 5.98 2.97
N LYS A 82 21.31 6.89 2.07
CA LYS A 82 22.05 7.14 0.82
C LYS A 82 23.35 7.86 1.15
N ASN A 83 24.40 7.09 1.40
CA ASN A 83 25.75 7.54 1.11
C ASN A 83 26.03 7.19 -0.36
N SER A 84 25.92 8.16 -1.25
CA SER A 84 26.66 8.14 -2.51
C SER A 84 27.08 9.55 -2.89
#